data_AF-A0A177G5Q9-F1
#
_entry.id   AF-A0A177G5Q9-F1
#
_cell.length_a   1.000
_cell.length_b   1.000
_cell.length_c   1.000
_cell.angle_alpha   90.00
_cell.angle_beta   90.00
_cell.angle_gamma   90.00
#
_symmetry.space_group_name_H-M   'P 1'
#
loop_
_entity.id
_entity.type
_entity.pdbx_description
1 polymer ?
#
loop_
_entity_poly.entity_id
_entity_poly.type
_entity_poly.pdbx_seq_one_letter_code
_entity_poly.pdbx_strand_id
1 'polypeptide(L)'
;MKVWLQTRGVAHDYAFLGAAPPDYWWTSPLYKDATSFEQPTLILERLRGNQWRCFISAIPSARRDRVNTRIRYSLALCGEGESDQETLLSLLGYLLDIFKNDPASEENPITRKLDSLVGDHIDEWLSNKFEDAQTCIDKVKKIFVELKPLTIESRKIKRLEKELQNLLKSEENSTWRVALLNFIGKRESPAADHLESQMEPSQGQILILPSPVAGGNIESSFLLGPQRNVSTTEGPNSPHVFNNKPDDRTVFYSTLSRAVAGLALVFLLIAGGAWLFNGTKLPAELAPVEQVATTAYHTDKGKLSEEGNVAQLTVWSDKILGRPVRPPDLSSAGYQLTGGQRVTTEQYPACMFSYIGRKGDHILLFVEALHDRKMTTSLQKMRQVPGYVWVQDGLGISMMADEPIAHLDDLAKHTRDLMAEAGL
;
A
#
# COMPACT_ATOMS: atom_id res chain seq x y z
N MET A 1 2.19 20.41 -8.74
CA MET A 1 2.20 19.25 -7.83
C MET A 1 0.77 18.88 -7.46
N LYS A 2 0.39 17.61 -7.60
CA LYS A 2 -0.86 17.05 -7.06
C LYS A 2 -0.62 16.52 -5.65
N VAL A 3 -1.63 16.70 -4.79
CA VAL A 3 -1.57 16.38 -3.37
C VAL A 3 -2.85 15.66 -2.99
N TRP A 4 -2.71 14.54 -2.30
CA TRP A 4 -3.77 13.81 -1.64
C TRP A 4 -3.43 13.72 -0.17
N LEU A 5 -4.33 14.23 0.68
CA LEU A 5 -4.17 14.22 2.13
C LEU A 5 -5.14 13.20 2.72
N GLN A 6 -4.59 12.18 3.38
CA GLN A 6 -5.34 11.24 4.19
C GLN A 6 -5.20 11.62 5.66
N THR A 7 -6.31 11.68 6.36
CA THR A 7 -6.37 11.84 7.80
C THR A 7 -7.73 11.39 8.30
N ARG A 8 -7.96 11.51 9.60
CA ARG A 8 -9.24 11.17 10.22
C ARG A 8 -9.80 12.32 11.04
N GLY A 9 -11.09 12.26 11.29
CA GLY A 9 -11.80 13.14 12.21
C GLY A 9 -12.04 12.46 13.55
N VAL A 10 -12.95 13.04 14.35
CA VAL A 10 -13.41 12.44 15.60
C VAL A 10 -14.47 11.38 15.32
N ALA A 11 -15.34 11.64 14.35
CA ALA A 11 -16.46 10.76 13.98
C ALA A 11 -16.12 9.83 12.80
N HIS A 12 -15.20 10.23 11.93
CA HIS A 12 -14.80 9.47 10.75
C HIS A 12 -13.38 8.92 10.88
N ASP A 13 -13.14 7.73 10.31
CA ASP A 13 -11.81 7.10 10.30
C ASP A 13 -10.95 7.62 9.14
N TYR A 14 -9.74 7.07 8.98
CA TYR A 14 -8.76 7.52 7.99
C TYR A 14 -9.29 7.39 6.55
N ALA A 15 -9.48 8.53 5.89
CA ALA A 15 -9.79 8.59 4.47
C ALA A 15 -9.09 9.77 3.81
N PHE A 16 -8.98 9.72 2.48
CA PHE A 16 -8.50 10.85 1.70
C PHE A 16 -9.55 11.96 1.67
N LEU A 17 -9.11 13.20 1.84
CA LEU A 17 -9.97 14.35 1.66
C LEU A 17 -10.24 14.59 0.17
N GLY A 18 -11.51 14.53 -0.20
CA GLY A 18 -11.97 14.70 -1.57
C GLY A 18 -11.69 13.45 -2.41
N ALA A 19 -11.22 13.64 -3.64
CA ALA A 19 -10.89 12.52 -4.51
C ALA A 19 -9.67 11.76 -3.99
N ALA A 20 -9.74 10.43 -3.90
CA ALA A 20 -8.61 9.58 -3.60
C ALA A 20 -7.58 9.55 -4.76
N PRO A 21 -6.31 9.19 -4.49
CA PRO A 21 -5.34 8.93 -5.56
C PRO A 21 -5.79 7.76 -6.45
N PRO A 22 -5.45 7.77 -7.74
CA PRO A 22 -5.90 6.76 -8.70
C PRO A 22 -5.32 5.37 -8.42
N ASP A 23 -4.15 5.30 -7.77
CA ASP A 23 -3.46 4.09 -7.38
C ASP A 23 -2.77 4.25 -6.02
N TYR A 24 -2.55 3.12 -5.34
CA TYR A 24 -1.94 3.01 -4.01
C TYR A 24 -0.57 2.34 -4.13
N TRP A 25 0.29 2.84 -5.02
CA TRP A 25 1.52 2.15 -5.42
C TRP A 25 2.51 1.87 -4.27
N TRP A 26 2.42 2.62 -3.17
CA TRP A 26 3.18 2.37 -1.94
C TRP A 26 2.76 1.09 -1.19
N THR A 27 1.65 0.45 -1.57
CA THR A 27 1.19 -0.85 -1.07
C THR A 27 1.58 -2.00 -2.00
N SER A 28 2.43 -1.74 -3.01
CA SER A 28 2.93 -2.79 -3.90
C SER A 28 3.67 -3.89 -3.14
N PRO A 29 3.82 -5.10 -3.71
CA PRO A 29 4.53 -6.20 -3.05
C PRO A 29 5.92 -5.84 -2.54
N LEU A 30 6.61 -4.91 -3.20
CA LEU A 30 7.92 -4.41 -2.81
C LEU A 30 7.90 -3.64 -1.47
N TYR A 31 6.81 -2.94 -1.15
CA TYR A 31 6.76 -2.03 0.01
C TYR A 31 5.87 -2.52 1.13
N LYS A 32 4.80 -3.27 0.80
CA LYS A 32 3.73 -3.64 1.74
C LYS A 32 4.24 -4.22 3.08
N ASP A 33 5.26 -5.07 3.04
CA ASP A 33 5.77 -5.79 4.21
C ASP A 33 6.80 -4.96 5.00
N ALA A 34 7.27 -3.86 4.42
CA ALA A 34 8.25 -2.94 5.00
C ALA A 34 7.61 -1.64 5.52
N THR A 35 6.31 -1.44 5.30
CA THR A 35 5.56 -0.24 5.68
C THR A 35 4.50 -0.50 6.75
N SER A 36 4.26 0.50 7.60
CA SER A 36 3.18 0.54 8.57
C SER A 36 2.59 1.94 8.57
N PHE A 37 1.26 2.03 8.53
CA PHE A 37 0.56 3.30 8.59
C PHE A 37 0.77 4.06 9.92
N GLU A 38 1.10 3.34 10.99
CA GLU A 38 1.24 3.88 12.34
C GLU A 38 2.61 4.52 12.62
N GLN A 39 3.59 4.26 11.75
CA GLN A 39 4.99 4.65 11.91
C GLN A 39 5.50 5.39 10.67
N PRO A 40 6.51 6.28 10.80
CA PRO A 40 7.00 7.07 9.68
C PRO A 40 7.45 6.23 8.48
N THR A 41 6.79 6.42 7.34
CA THR A 41 7.23 5.92 6.04
C THR A 41 7.50 7.11 5.13
N LEU A 42 8.58 7.04 4.35
CA LEU A 42 8.81 7.91 3.21
C LEU A 42 9.17 7.02 2.03
N ILE A 43 8.48 7.14 0.90
CA ILE A 43 8.88 6.51 -0.35
C ILE A 43 8.83 7.58 -1.43
N LEU A 44 9.94 7.78 -2.13
CA LEU A 44 10.06 8.69 -3.25
C LEU A 44 10.54 7.90 -4.46
N GLU A 45 9.72 7.89 -5.51
CA GLU A 45 10.10 7.31 -6.79
C GLU A 45 10.20 8.40 -7.85
N ARG A 46 11.33 8.42 -8.54
CA ARG A 46 11.48 9.14 -9.78
C ARG A 46 11.15 8.23 -10.96
N LEU A 47 10.21 8.70 -11.77
CA LEU A 47 9.74 8.03 -12.98
C LEU A 47 10.43 8.63 -14.21
N ARG A 48 10.22 8.01 -15.37
CA ARG A 48 10.73 8.52 -16.65
C ARG A 48 10.11 9.89 -16.97
N GLY A 49 10.86 10.73 -17.68
CA GLY A 49 10.35 12.03 -18.14
C GLY A 49 10.27 13.10 -17.04
N ASN A 50 11.15 13.02 -16.03
CA ASN A 50 11.22 13.98 -14.91
C ASN A 50 9.99 14.02 -13.99
N GLN A 51 9.10 13.02 -14.11
CA GLN A 51 7.97 12.84 -13.22
C GLN A 51 8.42 12.16 -11.94
N TRP A 52 7.73 12.44 -10.85
CA TRP A 52 8.01 11.82 -9.56
C TRP A 52 6.70 11.59 -8.81
N ARG A 53 6.73 10.61 -7.91
CA ARG A 53 5.67 10.33 -6.95
C ARG A 53 6.27 10.08 -5.57
N CYS A 54 5.59 10.54 -4.54
CA CYS A 54 6.05 10.43 -3.17
C CYS A 54 4.89 10.04 -2.24
N PHE A 55 5.13 9.08 -1.36
CA PHE A 55 4.24 8.70 -0.29
C PHE A 55 4.91 8.97 1.05
N ILE A 56 4.19 9.60 1.96
CA ILE A 56 4.66 9.91 3.31
C ILE A 56 3.57 9.57 4.30
N SER A 57 3.85 8.76 5.31
CA SER A 57 2.87 8.36 6.32
C SER A 57 3.27 8.81 7.72
N ALA A 58 2.30 8.70 8.63
CA ALA A 58 2.48 8.88 10.06
C ALA A 58 3.05 10.25 10.46
N ILE A 59 2.73 11.30 9.69
CA ILE A 59 3.04 12.68 10.09
C ILE A 59 2.18 12.98 11.32
N PRO A 60 2.78 13.29 12.49
CA PRO A 60 2.04 13.43 13.74
C PRO A 60 1.09 14.62 13.70
N SER A 61 -0.09 14.48 14.31
CA SER A 61 -1.06 15.55 14.58
C SER A 61 -1.19 15.78 16.08
N ALA A 62 -1.42 17.03 16.49
CA ALA A 62 -1.84 17.36 17.86
C ALA A 62 -3.32 16.98 18.10
N ARG A 63 -4.09 16.72 17.03
CA ARG A 63 -5.48 16.25 17.14
C ARG A 63 -5.54 14.83 17.71
N ARG A 64 -6.69 14.51 18.29
CA ARG A 64 -7.00 13.22 18.91
C ARG A 64 -8.36 12.74 18.43
N ASP A 65 -8.52 11.42 18.37
CA ASP A 65 -9.83 10.82 18.13
C ASP A 65 -10.66 10.75 19.42
N ARG A 66 -11.88 10.19 19.32
CA ARG A 66 -12.83 10.07 20.44
C ARG A 66 -12.32 9.27 21.64
N VAL A 67 -11.32 8.40 21.48
CA VAL A 67 -10.71 7.60 22.56
C VAL A 67 -9.33 8.12 22.95
N ASN A 68 -9.03 9.37 22.57
CA ASN A 68 -7.76 10.04 22.84
C ASN A 68 -6.54 9.40 22.16
N THR A 69 -6.75 8.67 21.06
CA THR A 69 -5.65 8.18 20.22
C THR A 69 -5.13 9.32 19.35
N ARG A 70 -3.81 9.37 19.16
CA ARG A 70 -3.17 10.33 18.25
C ARG A 70 -3.64 10.14 16.82
N ILE A 71 -4.06 11.24 16.19
CA ILE A 71 -4.34 11.29 14.76
C ILE A 71 -3.04 11.54 13.98
N ARG A 72 -2.99 11.06 12.74
CA ARG A 72 -1.85 11.27 11.84
C ARG A 72 -2.31 11.82 10.49
N TYR A 73 -1.36 12.30 9.71
CA TYR A 73 -1.54 12.59 8.30
C TYR A 73 -0.70 11.63 7.46
N SER A 74 -1.25 11.27 6.32
CA SER A 74 -0.52 10.64 5.22
C SER A 74 -0.72 11.46 3.95
N LEU A 75 0.35 11.58 3.16
CA LEU A 75 0.40 12.32 1.92
C LEU A 75 0.75 11.38 0.78
N ALA A 76 -0.06 11.37 -0.26
CA ALA A 76 0.36 10.91 -1.57
C ALA A 76 0.55 12.15 -2.46
N LEU A 77 1.67 12.20 -3.15
CA LEU A 77 2.12 13.36 -3.93
C LEU A 77 2.58 12.87 -5.30
N CYS A 78 2.30 13.65 -6.33
CA CYS A 78 3.00 13.52 -7.60
C CYS A 78 3.23 14.88 -8.25
N GLY A 79 4.27 14.96 -9.06
CA GLY A 79 4.63 16.21 -9.69
C GLY A 79 5.64 16.01 -10.81
N GLU A 80 5.91 17.11 -11.50
CA GLU A 80 6.84 17.17 -12.60
C GLU A 80 7.46 18.56 -12.70
N GLY A 81 8.68 18.64 -13.22
CA GLY A 81 9.40 19.91 -13.36
C GLY A 81 10.03 20.43 -12.07
N GLU A 82 10.83 21.49 -12.21
CA GLU A 82 11.71 21.99 -11.15
C GLU A 82 10.95 22.62 -9.97
N SER A 83 9.89 23.40 -10.24
CA SER A 83 9.10 24.06 -9.18
C SER A 83 8.42 23.06 -8.23
N ASP A 84 7.90 21.96 -8.77
CA ASP A 84 7.31 20.89 -7.98
C ASP A 84 8.37 20.17 -7.14
N GLN A 85 9.57 19.97 -7.70
CA GLN A 85 10.69 19.36 -7.00
C GLN A 85 11.19 20.24 -5.84
N GLU A 86 11.30 21.55 -6.03
CA GLU A 86 11.69 22.50 -4.98
C GLU A 86 10.70 22.49 -3.81
N THR A 87 9.40 22.44 -4.12
CA THR A 87 8.32 22.33 -3.14
C THR A 87 8.43 21.01 -2.37
N LEU A 88 8.63 19.89 -3.08
CA LEU A 88 8.82 18.57 -2.47
C LEU A 88 10.04 18.55 -1.54
N LEU A 89 11.19 19.07 -2.00
CA LEU A 89 12.42 19.07 -1.21
C LEU A 89 12.29 19.88 0.07
N SER A 90 11.62 21.03 0.01
CA SER A 90 11.32 21.85 1.19
C SER A 90 10.46 21.06 2.19
N LEU A 91 9.39 20.42 1.71
CA LEU A 91 8.53 19.55 2.53
C LEU A 91 9.31 18.39 3.18
N LEU A 92 10.12 17.68 2.38
CA LEU A 92 10.93 16.55 2.88
C LEU A 92 11.94 17.00 3.94
N GLY A 93 12.53 18.19 3.81
CA GLY A 93 13.41 18.75 4.83
C GLY A 93 12.75 18.82 6.20
N TYR A 94 11.52 19.35 6.28
CA TYR A 94 10.77 19.43 7.54
C TYR A 94 10.39 18.04 8.06
N LEU A 95 9.89 17.17 7.20
CA LEU A 95 9.41 15.85 7.61
C LEU A 95 10.55 14.93 8.06
N LEU A 96 11.71 14.98 7.39
CA LEU A 96 12.89 14.24 7.83
C LEU A 96 13.46 14.78 9.15
N ASP A 97 13.38 16.09 9.40
CA ASP A 97 13.77 16.66 10.70
C ASP A 97 12.85 16.15 11.83
N ILE A 98 11.53 16.12 11.60
CA ILE A 98 10.55 15.54 12.52
C ILE A 98 10.88 14.07 12.79
N PHE A 99 10.99 13.26 11.73
CA PHE A 99 11.25 11.83 11.84
C PHE A 99 12.61 11.51 12.48
N LYS A 100 13.61 12.36 12.28
CA LYS A 100 14.94 12.18 12.87
C LYS A 100 14.93 12.44 14.38
N ASN A 101 14.34 13.55 14.81
CA ASN A 101 14.52 14.05 16.17
C ASN A 101 13.49 13.43 17.13
N ASP A 102 12.22 13.46 16.75
CA ASP A 102 11.14 12.86 17.50
C ASP A 102 9.97 12.59 16.55
N PRO A 103 9.87 11.36 16.00
CA PRO A 103 8.74 10.91 15.19
C PRO A 103 7.36 11.13 15.83
N ALA A 104 7.33 11.21 17.16
CA ALA A 104 6.13 11.40 17.94
C ALA A 104 5.86 12.87 18.28
N SER A 105 6.73 13.81 17.86
CA SER A 105 6.59 15.23 18.16
C SER A 105 5.42 15.85 17.40
N GLU A 106 4.46 16.35 18.16
CA GLU A 106 3.30 17.07 17.66
C GLU A 106 3.60 18.58 17.50
N GLU A 107 4.75 19.03 18.03
CA GLU A 107 5.13 20.44 18.06
C GLU A 107 6.07 20.81 16.92
N ASN A 108 5.58 20.72 15.68
CA ASN A 108 6.34 21.18 14.52
C ASN A 108 5.52 22.13 13.62
N PRO A 109 6.20 22.99 12.82
CA PRO A 109 5.52 23.99 12.00
C PRO A 109 4.53 23.42 10.97
N ILE A 110 4.82 22.25 10.40
CA ILE A 110 3.95 21.60 9.42
C ILE A 110 2.70 21.06 10.10
N THR A 111 2.85 20.32 11.20
CA THR A 111 1.75 19.79 12.00
C THR A 111 0.82 20.89 12.45
N ARG A 112 1.33 22.00 13.00
CA ARG A 112 0.48 23.14 13.41
C ARG A 112 -0.30 23.74 12.23
N LYS A 113 0.34 23.88 11.06
CA LYS A 113 -0.32 24.41 9.86
C LYS A 113 -1.40 23.45 9.33
N LEU A 114 -1.13 22.14 9.32
CA LEU A 114 -2.11 21.13 8.91
C LEU A 114 -3.27 21.07 9.90
N ASP A 115 -2.99 21.01 11.21
CA ASP A 115 -4.01 20.97 12.27
C ASP A 115 -4.90 22.21 12.24
N SER A 116 -4.31 23.40 12.10
CA SER A 116 -5.07 24.65 11.98
C SER A 116 -5.93 24.71 10.71
N LEU A 117 -5.51 24.02 9.65
CA LEU A 117 -6.25 24.00 8.39
C LEU A 117 -7.43 23.03 8.45
N VAL A 118 -7.25 21.85 9.03
CA VAL A 118 -8.27 20.79 9.01
C VAL A 118 -9.17 20.75 10.24
N GLY A 119 -8.71 21.24 11.39
CA GLY A 119 -9.23 20.92 12.71
C GLY A 119 -10.75 21.00 12.84
N ASP A 120 -11.35 22.15 12.53
CA ASP A 120 -12.76 22.41 12.82
C ASP A 120 -13.74 21.81 11.80
N HIS A 121 -13.24 21.43 10.61
CA HIS A 121 -14.09 21.03 9.48
C HIS A 121 -13.85 19.60 9.00
N ILE A 122 -12.93 18.87 9.64
CA ILE A 122 -12.45 17.58 9.15
C ILE A 122 -13.58 16.55 9.00
N ASP A 123 -14.47 16.44 9.99
CA ASP A 123 -15.57 15.48 9.96
C ASP A 123 -16.61 15.86 8.89
N GLU A 124 -16.80 17.15 8.61
CA GLU A 124 -17.66 17.61 7.52
C GLU A 124 -17.07 17.23 6.16
N TRP A 125 -15.76 17.42 5.97
CA TRP A 125 -15.09 17.10 4.72
C TRP A 125 -14.98 15.59 4.46
N LEU A 126 -14.84 14.79 5.51
CA LEU A 126 -14.87 13.33 5.41
C LEU A 126 -16.28 12.79 5.10
N SER A 127 -17.34 13.57 5.33
CA SER A 127 -18.74 13.15 5.12
C SER A 127 -19.29 13.33 3.68
N ASN A 128 -18.43 13.34 2.65
CA ASN A 128 -18.75 13.45 1.20
C ASN A 128 -19.08 14.85 0.62
N LYS A 129 -18.67 15.96 1.24
CA LYS A 129 -18.71 17.29 0.59
C LYS A 129 -17.45 17.55 -0.23
N PHE A 130 -17.41 17.05 -1.47
CA PHE A 130 -16.23 17.09 -2.35
C PHE A 130 -15.69 18.50 -2.64
N GLU A 131 -16.56 19.50 -2.83
CA GLU A 131 -16.13 20.88 -3.15
C GLU A 131 -15.36 21.55 -1.99
N ASP A 132 -15.83 21.34 -0.76
CA ASP A 132 -15.18 21.87 0.44
C ASP A 132 -13.83 21.17 0.71
N ALA A 133 -13.79 19.85 0.49
CA ALA A 133 -12.57 19.07 0.63
C ALA A 133 -11.51 19.47 -0.41
N GLN A 134 -11.90 19.76 -1.66
CA GLN A 134 -10.96 20.23 -2.69
C GLN A 134 -10.36 21.59 -2.34
N THR A 135 -11.18 22.49 -1.77
CA THR A 135 -10.72 23.79 -1.26
C THR A 135 -9.67 23.62 -0.15
N CYS A 136 -9.85 22.65 0.74
CA CYS A 136 -8.83 22.29 1.73
C CYS A 136 -7.53 21.83 1.06
N ILE A 137 -7.60 20.89 0.11
CA ILE A 137 -6.42 20.39 -0.60
C ILE A 137 -5.64 21.51 -1.28
N ASP A 138 -6.31 22.51 -1.86
CA ASP A 138 -5.63 23.64 -2.47
C ASP A 138 -4.94 24.56 -1.45
N LYS A 139 -5.52 24.71 -0.25
CA LYS A 139 -4.84 25.37 0.88
C LYS A 139 -3.63 24.58 1.38
N VAL A 140 -3.71 23.24 1.41
CA VAL A 140 -2.55 22.36 1.73
C VAL A 140 -1.42 22.59 0.74
N LYS A 141 -1.71 22.60 -0.57
CA LYS A 141 -0.72 22.89 -1.62
C LYS A 141 -0.06 24.25 -1.39
N LYS A 142 -0.86 25.27 -1.08
CA LYS A 142 -0.35 26.63 -0.79
C LYS A 142 0.59 26.63 0.42
N ILE A 143 0.24 25.92 1.49
CA ILE A 143 1.13 25.73 2.65
C ILE A 143 2.48 25.17 2.21
N PHE A 144 2.49 24.14 1.36
CA PHE A 144 3.73 23.50 0.89
C PHE A 144 4.59 24.45 0.04
N VAL A 145 3.98 25.21 -0.87
CA VAL A 145 4.69 26.22 -1.69
C VAL A 145 5.30 27.34 -0.84
N GLU A 146 4.66 27.68 0.28
CA GLU A 146 5.13 28.73 1.21
C GLU A 146 6.18 28.22 2.22
N LEU A 147 6.49 26.92 2.23
CA LEU A 147 7.54 26.39 3.09
C LEU A 147 8.87 26.97 2.66
N LYS A 148 9.55 27.65 3.59
CA LYS A 148 10.92 28.08 3.38
C LYS A 148 11.83 26.85 3.38
N PRO A 149 12.86 26.79 2.53
CA PRO A 149 13.90 25.79 2.69
C PRO A 149 14.43 25.87 4.12
N LEU A 150 14.49 24.73 4.83
CA LEU A 150 15.04 24.74 6.17
C LEU A 150 16.49 25.24 6.12
N THR A 151 16.83 26.18 6.98
CA THR A 151 18.22 26.53 7.26
C THR A 151 18.81 25.43 8.13
N ILE A 152 19.22 24.31 7.53
CA ILE A 152 19.71 23.16 8.29
C ILE A 152 21.19 23.36 8.62
N GLU A 153 21.54 23.43 9.90
CA GLU A 153 22.93 23.59 10.34
C GLU A 153 23.78 22.31 10.21
N SER A 154 23.14 21.13 10.20
CA SER A 154 23.83 19.84 10.07
C SER A 154 24.42 19.64 8.67
N ARG A 155 25.76 19.51 8.58
CA ARG A 155 26.47 19.14 7.33
C ARG A 155 25.95 17.84 6.72
N LYS A 156 25.47 16.90 7.54
CA LYS A 156 24.99 15.58 7.08
C LYS A 156 23.62 15.67 6.42
N ILE A 157 22.71 16.47 6.95
CA ILE A 157 21.40 16.67 6.31
C ILE A 157 21.56 17.47 5.01
N LYS A 158 22.45 18.47 4.95
CA LYS A 158 22.79 19.14 3.67
C LYS A 158 23.29 18.16 2.61
N ARG A 159 24.06 17.14 3.01
CA ARG A 159 24.51 16.08 2.09
C ARG A 159 23.33 15.26 1.58
N LEU A 160 22.43 14.84 2.47
CA LEU A 160 21.23 14.10 2.09
C LEU A 160 20.32 14.93 1.17
N GLU A 161 20.10 16.21 1.48
CA GLU A 161 19.33 17.13 0.63
C GLU A 161 19.96 17.23 -0.76
N LYS A 162 21.28 17.40 -0.84
CA LYS A 162 22.02 17.42 -2.11
C LYS A 162 21.90 16.09 -2.86
N GLU A 163 21.90 14.96 -2.16
CA GLU A 163 21.69 13.63 -2.75
C GLU A 163 20.29 13.51 -3.34
N LEU A 164 19.25 13.90 -2.59
CA LEU A 164 17.86 13.96 -3.07
C LEU A 164 17.70 14.90 -4.28
N GLN A 165 18.33 16.09 -4.23
CA GLN A 165 18.35 17.04 -5.34
C GLN A 165 18.99 16.44 -6.59
N ASN A 166 20.16 15.81 -6.46
CA ASN A 166 20.85 15.17 -7.57
C ASN A 166 20.01 14.03 -8.17
N LEU A 167 19.36 13.23 -7.32
CA LEU A 167 18.47 12.14 -7.76
C LEU A 167 17.26 12.67 -8.53
N LEU A 168 16.66 13.78 -8.10
CA LEU A 168 15.53 14.42 -8.78
C LEU A 168 15.92 15.20 -10.04
N LYS A 169 17.20 15.64 -10.17
CA LYS A 169 17.70 16.41 -11.32
C LYS A 169 18.48 15.59 -12.37
N SER A 170 18.91 14.37 -12.06
CA SER A 170 19.62 13.48 -13.01
C SER A 170 18.91 13.35 -14.37
N GLU A 171 19.64 13.43 -15.49
CA GLU A 171 19.07 13.25 -16.84
C GLU A 171 19.01 11.77 -17.27
N GLU A 172 19.45 10.86 -16.40
CA GLU A 172 19.42 9.44 -16.71
C GLU A 172 17.98 8.93 -16.87
N ASN A 173 17.74 8.08 -17.88
CA ASN A 173 16.48 7.36 -18.09
C ASN A 173 16.21 6.26 -17.04
N SER A 174 16.94 6.27 -15.92
CA SER A 174 16.87 5.30 -14.83
C SER A 174 15.79 5.73 -13.81
N THR A 175 14.99 4.76 -13.37
CA THR A 175 14.07 4.96 -12.25
C THR A 175 14.88 4.93 -10.95
N TRP A 176 14.74 5.95 -10.12
CA TRP A 176 15.40 6.04 -8.83
C TRP A 176 14.39 5.96 -7.71
N ARG A 177 14.76 5.31 -6.60
CA ARG A 177 13.92 5.20 -5.43
C ARG A 177 14.69 5.56 -4.18
N VAL A 178 14.04 6.33 -3.30
CA VAL A 178 14.52 6.61 -1.96
C VAL A 178 13.43 6.17 -0.98
N ALA A 179 13.80 5.46 0.08
CA ALA A 179 12.82 4.97 1.03
C ALA A 179 13.31 5.02 2.48
N LEU A 180 12.47 5.53 3.39
CA LEU A 180 12.52 5.29 4.82
C LEU A 180 11.41 4.29 5.15
N LEU A 181 11.80 3.08 5.52
CA LEU A 181 10.88 1.96 5.74
C LEU A 181 10.95 1.51 7.20
N ASN A 182 9.79 1.21 7.78
CA ASN A 182 9.61 1.18 9.23
C ASN A 182 10.56 0.23 9.95
N PHE A 183 10.82 -0.94 9.36
CA PHE A 183 11.57 -2.03 9.97
C PHE A 183 13.03 -2.11 9.53
N ILE A 184 13.53 -1.14 8.75
CA ILE A 184 14.89 -1.16 8.19
C ILE A 184 15.74 -0.05 8.82
N GLY A 185 16.45 -0.39 9.89
CA GLY A 185 17.36 0.52 10.59
C GLY A 185 18.84 0.39 10.17
N LYS A 186 19.22 -0.71 9.52
CA LYS A 186 20.60 -1.04 9.09
C LYS A 186 20.59 -1.97 7.89
N ARG A 187 21.70 -2.01 7.14
CA ARG A 187 21.84 -2.83 5.94
C ARG A 187 21.79 -4.33 6.23
N GLU A 188 22.35 -4.75 7.36
CA GLU A 188 22.49 -6.16 7.77
C GLU A 188 21.22 -6.69 8.46
N SER A 189 20.11 -5.95 8.42
CA SER A 189 18.87 -6.37 9.05
C SER A 189 18.13 -7.41 8.19
N PRO A 190 17.46 -8.41 8.80
CA PRO A 190 16.65 -9.37 8.05
C PRO A 190 15.58 -8.72 7.17
N ALA A 191 15.03 -7.57 7.61
CA ALA A 191 14.07 -6.80 6.82
C ALA A 191 14.69 -6.19 5.56
N ALA A 192 15.97 -5.76 5.61
CA ALA A 192 16.69 -5.28 4.44
C ALA A 192 16.98 -6.42 3.45
N ASP A 193 17.40 -7.57 3.93
CA ASP A 193 17.66 -8.75 3.09
C ASP A 193 16.36 -9.28 2.46
N HIS A 194 15.27 -9.30 3.23
CA HIS A 194 13.95 -9.66 2.72
C HIS A 194 13.51 -8.72 1.60
N LEU A 195 13.58 -7.40 1.83
CA LEU A 195 13.25 -6.40 0.82
C LEU A 195 14.11 -6.58 -0.44
N GLU A 196 15.41 -6.75 -0.29
CA GLU A 196 16.34 -6.94 -1.43
C GLU A 196 16.04 -8.23 -2.20
N SER A 197 15.64 -9.31 -1.51
CA SER A 197 15.26 -10.58 -2.14
C SER A 197 13.99 -10.51 -2.99
N GLN A 198 13.11 -9.54 -2.71
CA GLN A 198 11.89 -9.29 -3.48
C GLN A 198 12.14 -8.38 -4.71
N MET A 199 13.35 -7.83 -4.85
CA MET A 199 13.65 -6.89 -5.92
C MET A 199 14.00 -7.60 -7.22
N GLU A 200 13.27 -7.25 -8.29
CA GLU A 200 13.57 -7.70 -9.63
C GLU A 200 14.79 -6.94 -10.20
N PRO A 201 15.64 -7.59 -11.04
CA PRO A 201 16.78 -6.93 -11.69
C PRO A 201 16.42 -5.63 -12.43
N SER A 202 15.21 -5.58 -12.99
CA SER A 202 14.68 -4.44 -13.74
C SER A 202 14.30 -3.24 -12.86
N GLN A 203 14.11 -3.45 -11.55
CA GLN A 203 13.71 -2.39 -10.63
C GLN A 203 14.89 -1.48 -10.26
N GLY A 204 16.15 -1.93 -10.37
CA GLY A 204 17.30 -1.11 -10.00
C GLY A 204 17.46 -0.95 -8.48
N GLN A 205 18.23 0.04 -8.04
CA GLN A 205 18.56 0.23 -6.62
C GLN A 205 17.56 1.11 -5.88
N ILE A 206 17.49 0.94 -4.56
CA ILE A 206 16.77 1.81 -3.61
C ILE A 206 17.79 2.40 -2.64
N LEU A 207 17.82 3.72 -2.52
CA LEU A 207 18.52 4.40 -1.43
C LEU A 207 17.67 4.33 -0.17
N ILE A 208 18.11 3.56 0.81
CA ILE A 208 17.45 3.44 2.10
C ILE A 208 17.94 4.54 3.03
N LEU A 209 16.98 5.28 3.59
CA LEU A 209 17.15 6.14 4.76
C LEU A 209 16.84 5.28 6.00
N PRO A 210 17.83 4.95 6.84
CA PRO A 210 17.60 4.03 7.93
C PRO A 210 16.60 4.60 8.94
N SER A 211 15.58 3.82 9.23
CA SER A 211 14.43 4.22 10.05
C SER A 211 14.81 4.41 11.53
N PRO A 212 14.57 5.59 12.11
CA PRO A 212 14.79 5.81 13.55
C PRO A 212 13.96 4.91 14.44
N VAL A 213 12.75 4.52 14.02
CA VAL A 213 11.90 3.60 14.80
C VAL A 213 12.44 2.16 14.80
N ALA A 214 13.33 1.82 13.85
CA ALA A 214 14.10 0.57 13.85
C ALA A 214 15.53 0.76 14.41
N GLY A 215 15.82 1.86 15.11
CA GLY A 215 17.14 2.18 15.68
C GLY A 215 18.18 2.61 14.64
N GLY A 216 17.74 3.02 13.44
CA GLY A 216 18.57 3.57 12.38
C GLY A 216 18.84 5.07 12.52
N ASN A 217 19.81 5.55 11.74
CA ASN A 217 20.08 6.98 11.59
C ASN A 217 19.83 7.39 10.14
N ILE A 218 18.85 8.27 9.91
CA ILE A 218 18.45 8.77 8.58
C ILE A 218 19.66 9.33 7.79
N GLU A 219 20.65 9.89 8.48
CA GLU A 219 21.84 10.47 7.86
C GLU A 219 22.86 9.43 7.36
N SER A 220 22.66 8.15 7.68
CA SER A 220 23.54 7.03 7.32
C SER A 220 22.92 6.18 6.21
N SER A 221 22.54 6.82 5.10
CA SER A 221 21.91 6.15 3.96
C SER A 221 22.76 5.04 3.36
N PHE A 222 22.11 4.01 2.81
CA PHE A 222 22.76 2.90 2.13
C PHE A 222 21.92 2.41 0.96
N LEU A 223 22.55 1.74 -0.01
CA LEU A 223 21.85 1.20 -1.18
C LEU A 223 21.43 -0.26 -0.95
N LEU A 224 20.22 -0.58 -1.37
CA LEU A 224 19.74 -1.95 -1.62
C LEU A 224 19.53 -2.14 -3.11
N GLY A 225 19.78 -3.34 -3.60
CA GLY A 225 19.49 -3.65 -4.99
C GLY A 225 19.70 -5.11 -5.33
N PRO A 226 19.14 -5.56 -6.46
CA PRO A 226 19.31 -6.93 -6.92
C PRO A 226 20.79 -7.27 -6.99
N GLN A 227 21.19 -8.34 -6.31
CA GLN A 227 22.55 -8.84 -6.30
C GLN A 227 22.98 -9.06 -7.77
N ARG A 228 23.94 -8.27 -8.26
CA ARG A 228 24.62 -8.63 -9.51
C ARG A 228 25.37 -9.91 -9.19
N ASN A 229 24.98 -11.03 -9.81
CA ASN A 229 25.84 -12.21 -9.86
C ASN A 229 27.17 -11.80 -10.50
N VAL A 230 28.11 -11.35 -9.67
CA VAL A 230 29.51 -11.30 -10.04
C VAL A 230 29.90 -12.77 -10.13
N SER A 231 29.89 -13.31 -11.34
CA SER A 231 30.59 -14.55 -11.63
C SER A 231 32.04 -14.31 -11.21
N THR A 232 32.40 -14.77 -10.02
CA THR A 232 33.79 -14.97 -9.65
C THR A 232 34.31 -16.07 -10.57
N THR A 233 34.77 -15.69 -11.76
CA THR A 233 35.69 -16.51 -12.52
C THR A 233 36.99 -16.53 -11.73
N GLU A 234 37.12 -17.54 -10.87
CA GLU A 234 38.40 -18.03 -10.40
C GLU A 234 39.31 -18.20 -11.63
N GLY A 235 40.44 -17.50 -11.63
CA GLY A 235 41.42 -17.59 -12.70
C GLY A 235 42.05 -18.99 -12.73
N PRO A 236 42.21 -19.61 -13.90
CA PRO A 236 42.96 -20.85 -13.99
C PRO A 236 44.46 -20.55 -14.11
N ASN A 237 45.23 -21.12 -13.18
CA ASN A 237 46.67 -21.33 -13.38
C ASN A 237 46.88 -22.35 -14.51
N SER A 238 47.49 -21.93 -15.63
CA SER A 238 48.67 -22.59 -16.24
C SER A 238 49.06 -21.93 -17.59
N PRO A 239 50.36 -21.76 -17.88
CA PRO A 239 50.84 -21.12 -19.10
C PRO A 239 51.16 -22.12 -20.22
N HIS A 240 50.97 -21.69 -21.47
CA HIS A 240 51.89 -21.77 -22.62
C HIS A 240 51.19 -22.03 -23.97
N VAL A 241 51.24 -20.99 -24.83
CA VAL A 241 51.86 -20.97 -26.17
C VAL A 241 51.11 -21.53 -27.43
N PHE A 242 51.20 -20.68 -28.48
CA PHE A 242 51.11 -20.85 -29.95
C PHE A 242 49.78 -20.64 -30.72
N ASN A 243 49.72 -19.47 -31.38
CA ASN A 243 49.40 -19.16 -32.80
C ASN A 243 48.25 -19.87 -33.54
N ASN A 244 47.34 -19.09 -34.15
CA ASN A 244 47.47 -18.67 -35.56
C ASN A 244 46.44 -17.60 -36.00
N LYS A 245 46.81 -16.93 -37.10
CA LYS A 245 46.34 -15.68 -37.74
C LYS A 245 44.88 -15.63 -38.29
N PRO A 246 44.43 -14.45 -38.79
CA PRO A 246 43.03 -14.02 -39.00
C PRO A 246 42.55 -14.06 -40.47
N ASP A 247 41.26 -13.78 -40.69
CA ASP A 247 40.68 -13.06 -41.85
C ASP A 247 39.22 -12.68 -41.49
N ASP A 248 38.84 -11.41 -41.40
CA ASP A 248 38.52 -10.43 -42.44
C ASP A 248 37.13 -10.63 -43.10
N ARG A 249 36.19 -9.72 -42.78
CA ARG A 249 35.37 -8.96 -43.75
C ARG A 249 34.39 -8.02 -43.07
N THR A 250 34.55 -6.75 -43.42
CA THR A 250 33.68 -5.59 -43.24
C THR A 250 32.33 -5.73 -43.95
N VAL A 251 31.29 -5.02 -43.47
CA VAL A 251 30.53 -3.97 -44.19
C VAL A 251 29.41 -3.40 -43.29
N PHE A 252 29.24 -2.08 -43.31
CA PHE A 252 28.28 -1.27 -42.55
C PHE A 252 27.03 -0.88 -43.39
N TYR A 253 25.90 -0.78 -42.68
CA TYR A 253 24.62 -0.04 -42.89
C TYR A 253 23.69 -0.32 -44.11
N SER A 254 22.42 -0.65 -43.82
CA SER A 254 21.26 0.27 -44.06
C SER A 254 19.88 -0.33 -43.67
N THR A 255 19.15 0.48 -42.88
CA THR A 255 17.70 0.76 -42.81
C THR A 255 16.56 -0.29 -42.98
N LEU A 256 15.69 -0.28 -41.94
CA LEU A 256 14.23 -0.15 -41.96
C LEU A 256 13.37 -1.17 -42.77
N SER A 257 12.52 -1.93 -42.06
CA SER A 257 11.05 -2.09 -42.30
C SER A 257 10.45 -3.43 -41.83
N ARG A 258 10.32 -3.67 -40.51
CA ARG A 258 9.37 -4.68 -39.98
C ARG A 258 8.86 -4.33 -38.57
N ALA A 259 8.05 -3.27 -38.44
CA ALA A 259 7.39 -2.96 -37.17
C ALA A 259 5.99 -2.33 -37.32
N VAL A 260 5.22 -2.74 -38.35
CA VAL A 260 3.81 -2.29 -38.50
C VAL A 260 2.81 -3.46 -38.44
N ALA A 261 3.23 -4.72 -38.52
CA ALA A 261 2.32 -5.86 -38.39
C ALA A 261 2.02 -6.28 -36.93
N GLY A 262 2.82 -5.84 -35.96
CA GLY A 262 2.70 -6.27 -34.55
C GLY A 262 1.73 -5.45 -33.69
N LEU A 263 1.54 -4.15 -33.97
CA LEU A 263 0.70 -3.29 -33.14
C LEU A 263 -0.81 -3.43 -33.43
N ALA A 264 -1.19 -3.80 -34.65
CA ALA A 264 -2.61 -3.97 -34.99
C ALA A 264 -3.24 -5.19 -34.29
N LEU A 265 -2.46 -6.26 -34.06
CA LEU A 265 -2.95 -7.47 -33.39
C LEU A 265 -3.16 -7.24 -31.88
N VAL A 266 -2.34 -6.39 -31.25
CA VAL A 266 -2.48 -6.06 -29.82
C VAL A 266 -3.68 -5.14 -29.58
N PHE A 267 -3.92 -4.15 -30.45
CA PHE A 267 -5.10 -3.30 -30.32
C PHE A 267 -6.42 -4.04 -30.60
N LEU A 268 -6.44 -5.01 -31.52
CA LEU A 268 -7.64 -5.84 -31.75
C LEU A 268 -7.90 -6.83 -30.60
N LEU A 269 -6.88 -7.29 -29.89
CA LEU A 269 -7.06 -8.11 -28.68
C LEU A 269 -7.53 -7.29 -27.46
N ILE A 270 -7.07 -6.04 -27.33
CA ILE A 270 -7.51 -5.13 -26.25
C ILE A 270 -8.92 -4.59 -26.53
N ALA A 271 -9.23 -4.22 -27.77
CA ALA A 271 -10.57 -3.73 -28.13
C ALA A 271 -11.62 -4.86 -28.26
N GLY A 272 -11.21 -6.05 -28.71
CA GLY A 272 -12.08 -7.23 -28.81
C GLY A 272 -12.32 -7.94 -27.46
N GLY A 273 -11.34 -7.92 -26.55
CA GLY A 273 -11.47 -8.53 -25.23
C GLY A 273 -12.41 -7.76 -24.29
N ALA A 274 -12.55 -6.45 -24.48
CA ALA A 274 -13.42 -5.61 -23.65
C ALA A 274 -14.92 -5.87 -23.83
N TRP A 275 -15.34 -6.47 -24.97
CA TRP A 275 -16.74 -6.81 -25.23
C TRP A 275 -17.15 -8.22 -24.79
N LEU A 276 -16.21 -9.04 -24.31
CA LEU A 276 -16.50 -10.39 -23.81
C LEU A 276 -16.62 -10.49 -22.28
N PHE A 277 -16.30 -9.43 -21.54
CA PHE A 277 -16.57 -9.36 -20.10
C PHE A 277 -17.88 -8.64 -19.83
N ASN A 278 -18.99 -9.37 -19.92
CA ASN A 278 -20.22 -9.04 -19.19
C ASN A 278 -19.98 -9.33 -17.70
N GLY A 279 -19.04 -8.60 -17.09
CA GLY A 279 -18.81 -8.65 -15.65
C GLY A 279 -20.06 -8.14 -14.96
N THR A 280 -20.62 -8.93 -14.05
CA THR A 280 -21.64 -8.46 -13.11
C THR A 280 -21.10 -7.20 -12.45
N LYS A 281 -21.74 -6.06 -12.72
CA LYS A 281 -21.35 -4.79 -12.11
C LYS A 281 -21.60 -4.93 -10.61
N LEU A 282 -20.52 -5.08 -9.83
CA LEU A 282 -20.62 -5.04 -8.39
C LEU A 282 -21.09 -3.62 -7.98
N PRO A 283 -22.13 -3.48 -7.14
CA PRO A 283 -22.56 -2.18 -6.65
C PRO A 283 -21.39 -1.39 -6.05
N ALA A 284 -21.37 -0.07 -6.25
CA ALA A 284 -20.29 0.80 -5.79
C ALA A 284 -20.04 0.70 -4.28
N GLU A 285 -21.11 0.43 -3.52
CA GLU A 285 -21.14 0.18 -2.09
C GLU A 285 -20.37 -1.07 -1.63
N LEU A 286 -20.27 -2.10 -2.48
CA LEU A 286 -19.61 -3.37 -2.16
C LEU A 286 -18.18 -3.46 -2.70
N ALA A 287 -17.80 -2.58 -3.62
CA ALA A 287 -16.47 -2.57 -4.20
C ALA A 287 -15.33 -2.39 -3.17
N PRO A 288 -15.47 -1.52 -2.15
CA PRO A 288 -14.45 -1.40 -1.10
C PRO A 288 -14.32 -2.68 -0.26
N VAL A 289 -15.44 -3.26 0.16
CA VAL A 289 -15.48 -4.50 0.97
C VAL A 289 -14.82 -5.66 0.21
N GLU A 290 -15.16 -5.82 -1.07
CA GLU A 290 -14.56 -6.83 -1.93
C GLU A 290 -13.04 -6.64 -2.06
N GLN A 291 -12.60 -5.39 -2.23
CA GLN A 291 -11.20 -5.05 -2.42
C GLN A 291 -10.35 -5.33 -1.17
N VAL A 292 -10.85 -4.95 0.00
CA VAL A 292 -10.19 -5.22 1.29
C VAL A 292 -10.13 -6.73 1.53
N ALA A 293 -11.24 -7.44 1.35
CA ALA A 293 -11.29 -8.89 1.51
C ALA A 293 -10.35 -9.63 0.55
N THR A 294 -10.29 -9.21 -0.72
CA THR A 294 -9.38 -9.81 -1.71
C THR A 294 -7.92 -9.57 -1.36
N THR A 295 -7.60 -8.38 -0.85
CA THR A 295 -6.24 -8.07 -0.39
C THR A 295 -5.86 -8.99 0.78
N ALA A 296 -6.72 -9.07 1.81
CA ALA A 296 -6.54 -9.94 2.97
C ALA A 296 -6.40 -11.43 2.58
N TYR A 297 -7.20 -11.87 1.61
CA TYR A 297 -7.15 -13.23 1.08
C TYR A 297 -5.77 -13.54 0.48
N HIS A 298 -5.19 -12.62 -0.29
CA HIS A 298 -3.86 -12.84 -0.88
C HIS A 298 -2.71 -12.68 0.13
N THR A 299 -2.83 -11.81 1.13
CA THR A 299 -1.76 -11.56 2.11
C THR A 299 -1.73 -12.56 3.26
N ASP A 300 -2.88 -13.04 3.71
CA ASP A 300 -2.99 -13.70 5.00
C ASP A 300 -3.54 -15.14 4.94
N LYS A 301 -3.96 -15.64 3.75
CA LYS A 301 -4.44 -17.05 3.64
C LYS A 301 -3.40 -18.09 4.05
N GLY A 302 -2.12 -17.83 3.81
CA GLY A 302 -1.02 -18.74 4.16
C GLY A 302 -0.66 -18.74 5.65
N LYS A 303 -1.17 -17.78 6.44
CA LYS A 303 -0.90 -17.65 7.88
C LYS A 303 -1.93 -18.39 8.75
N LEU A 304 -2.83 -19.15 8.12
CA LEU A 304 -3.96 -19.83 8.75
C LEU A 304 -3.58 -21.24 9.25
N SER A 305 -2.67 -21.33 10.23
CA SER A 305 -2.38 -22.56 11.01
C SER A 305 -1.48 -22.18 12.20
N GLU A 306 -1.63 -22.58 13.46
CA GLU A 306 -2.52 -23.48 14.19
C GLU A 306 -3.08 -22.70 15.41
N GLU A 307 -4.32 -22.98 15.82
CA GLU A 307 -4.92 -22.49 17.09
C GLU A 307 -4.92 -20.97 17.33
N GLY A 308 -5.38 -20.19 16.34
CA GLY A 308 -5.96 -18.89 16.65
C GLY A 308 -7.19 -19.11 17.54
N ASN A 309 -7.02 -18.95 18.87
CA ASN A 309 -8.06 -19.24 19.85
C ASN A 309 -9.35 -18.48 19.49
N VAL A 310 -10.33 -19.19 18.93
CA VAL A 310 -11.59 -18.63 18.43
C VAL A 310 -12.33 -17.88 19.54
N ALA A 311 -12.18 -18.31 20.79
CA ALA A 311 -12.73 -17.59 21.94
C ALA A 311 -12.02 -16.25 22.17
N GLN A 312 -10.69 -16.17 22.03
CA GLN A 312 -9.93 -14.91 22.11
C GLN A 312 -10.20 -13.98 20.91
N LEU A 313 -10.48 -14.54 19.73
CA LEU A 313 -10.90 -13.77 18.56
C LEU A 313 -12.30 -13.19 18.73
N THR A 314 -13.21 -13.95 19.34
CA THR A 314 -14.54 -13.46 19.69
C THR A 314 -14.43 -12.31 20.70
N VAL A 315 -13.72 -12.49 21.82
CA VAL A 315 -13.51 -11.41 22.80
C VAL A 315 -12.86 -10.17 22.18
N TRP A 316 -11.97 -10.35 21.22
CA TRP A 316 -11.37 -9.25 20.50
C TRP A 316 -12.34 -8.56 19.53
N SER A 317 -13.13 -9.33 18.79
CA SER A 317 -14.12 -8.79 17.86
C SER A 317 -15.18 -7.98 18.61
N ASP A 318 -15.67 -8.49 19.74
CA ASP A 318 -16.53 -7.75 20.68
C ASP A 318 -15.94 -6.37 21.02
N LYS A 319 -14.66 -6.33 21.38
CA LYS A 319 -13.97 -5.12 21.84
C LYS A 319 -13.68 -4.13 20.71
N ILE A 320 -13.31 -4.63 19.53
CA ILE A 320 -12.72 -3.83 18.46
C ILE A 320 -13.74 -3.49 17.36
N LEU A 321 -14.60 -4.43 16.99
CA LEU A 321 -15.72 -4.18 16.08
C LEU A 321 -16.89 -3.50 16.80
N GLY A 322 -16.86 -3.49 18.14
CA GLY A 322 -17.88 -2.89 18.99
C GLY A 322 -19.18 -3.70 19.09
N ARG A 323 -19.14 -4.94 18.56
CA ARG A 323 -20.18 -5.97 18.67
C ARG A 323 -19.50 -7.34 18.57
N PRO A 324 -20.06 -8.36 19.22
CA PRO A 324 -19.53 -9.70 19.05
C PRO A 324 -19.60 -10.11 17.60
N VAL A 325 -18.53 -10.70 17.07
CA VAL A 325 -18.54 -11.40 15.79
C VAL A 325 -18.04 -12.80 16.03
N ARG A 326 -18.94 -13.76 15.84
CA ARG A 326 -18.69 -15.19 16.02
C ARG A 326 -18.64 -15.87 14.65
N PRO A 327 -17.77 -16.87 14.47
CA PRO A 327 -17.82 -17.70 13.29
C PRO A 327 -19.17 -18.43 13.23
N PRO A 328 -19.89 -18.36 12.11
CA PRO A 328 -21.12 -19.16 11.92
C PRO A 328 -20.79 -20.66 11.92
N ASP A 329 -21.70 -21.47 12.46
CA ASP A 329 -21.59 -22.93 12.45
C ASP A 329 -22.05 -23.47 11.08
N LEU A 330 -21.09 -23.88 10.26
CA LEU A 330 -21.33 -24.42 8.92
C LEU A 330 -21.31 -25.96 8.89
N SER A 331 -21.37 -26.62 10.05
CA SER A 331 -21.28 -28.08 10.16
C SER A 331 -22.42 -28.82 9.45
N SER A 332 -23.63 -28.23 9.44
CA SER A 332 -24.81 -28.72 8.70
C SER A 332 -24.58 -28.75 7.19
N ALA A 333 -23.81 -27.80 6.66
CA ALA A 333 -23.37 -27.73 5.27
C ALA A 333 -22.12 -28.57 4.98
N GLY A 334 -21.55 -29.23 6.01
CA GLY A 334 -20.39 -30.10 5.88
C GLY A 334 -19.03 -29.40 5.96
N TYR A 335 -18.98 -28.16 6.47
CA TYR A 335 -17.75 -27.40 6.69
C TYR A 335 -17.39 -27.35 8.17
N GLN A 336 -16.12 -27.61 8.48
CA GLN A 336 -15.58 -27.53 9.83
C GLN A 336 -14.71 -26.28 9.97
N LEU A 337 -14.93 -25.50 11.01
CA LEU A 337 -14.06 -24.36 11.37
C LEU A 337 -12.67 -24.89 11.75
N THR A 338 -11.63 -24.45 11.04
CA THR A 338 -10.23 -24.85 11.27
C THR A 338 -9.45 -23.79 12.05
N GLY A 339 -9.92 -22.53 12.05
CA GLY A 339 -9.31 -21.47 12.84
C GLY A 339 -9.81 -20.09 12.47
N GLY A 340 -9.19 -19.08 13.05
CA GLY A 340 -9.39 -17.70 12.64
C GLY A 340 -8.17 -16.85 12.97
N GLN A 341 -8.15 -15.64 12.43
CA GLN A 341 -7.13 -14.65 12.70
C GLN A 341 -7.69 -13.23 12.64
N ARG A 342 -6.99 -12.32 13.29
CA ARG A 342 -7.17 -10.89 13.10
C ARG A 342 -6.50 -10.51 11.79
N VAL A 343 -7.17 -9.70 10.99
CA VAL A 343 -6.61 -9.15 9.78
C VAL A 343 -6.28 -7.69 10.02
N THR A 344 -5.04 -7.31 9.72
CA THR A 344 -4.64 -5.91 9.65
C THR A 344 -5.13 -5.34 8.32
N THR A 345 -6.27 -4.65 8.33
CA THR A 345 -6.69 -3.87 7.16
C THR A 345 -6.35 -2.40 7.36
N GLU A 346 -6.24 -1.67 6.26
CA GLU A 346 -5.90 -0.24 6.26
C GLU A 346 -7.06 0.65 6.73
N GLN A 347 -8.30 0.15 6.72
CA GLN A 347 -9.51 0.97 6.90
C GLN A 347 -10.37 0.56 8.10
N TYR A 348 -10.51 -0.75 8.35
CA TYR A 348 -11.38 -1.27 9.41
C TYR A 348 -10.74 -2.45 10.12
N PRO A 349 -10.91 -2.60 11.44
CA PRO A 349 -10.56 -3.86 12.07
C PRO A 349 -11.37 -4.99 11.42
N ALA A 350 -10.71 -6.10 11.15
CA ALA A 350 -11.37 -7.24 10.52
C ALA A 350 -10.85 -8.55 11.10
N CYS A 351 -11.67 -9.59 10.97
CA CYS A 351 -11.26 -10.96 11.24
C CYS A 351 -11.51 -11.84 10.01
N MET A 352 -10.79 -12.95 9.97
CA MET A 352 -10.97 -13.98 8.96
C MET A 352 -11.09 -15.33 9.65
N PHE A 353 -12.09 -16.11 9.25
CA PHE A 353 -12.34 -17.46 9.72
C PHE A 353 -12.10 -18.45 8.59
N SER A 354 -11.44 -19.55 8.89
CA SER A 354 -11.10 -20.60 7.92
C SER A 354 -11.93 -21.84 8.15
N TYR A 355 -12.46 -22.41 7.08
CA TYR A 355 -13.27 -23.60 7.07
C TYR A 355 -12.70 -24.62 6.08
N ILE A 356 -12.83 -25.90 6.41
CA ILE A 356 -12.53 -27.01 5.52
C ILE A 356 -13.78 -27.86 5.30
N GLY A 357 -14.12 -28.10 4.04
CA GLY A 357 -15.20 -28.99 3.63
C GLY A 357 -14.77 -30.46 3.62
N ARG A 358 -15.74 -31.38 3.56
CA ARG A 358 -15.47 -32.84 3.53
C ARG A 358 -14.59 -33.29 2.36
N LYS A 359 -14.53 -32.51 1.27
CA LYS A 359 -13.73 -32.81 0.08
C LYS A 359 -12.35 -32.14 0.14
N GLY A 360 -12.01 -31.48 1.25
CA GLY A 360 -10.77 -30.73 1.42
C GLY A 360 -10.83 -29.32 0.81
N ASP A 361 -12.01 -28.86 0.43
CA ASP A 361 -12.21 -27.51 -0.10
C ASP A 361 -12.16 -26.47 1.02
N HIS A 362 -11.37 -25.41 0.79
CA HIS A 362 -11.11 -24.37 1.77
C HIS A 362 -11.97 -23.14 1.51
N ILE A 363 -12.56 -22.63 2.58
CA ILE A 363 -13.36 -21.41 2.56
C ILE A 363 -12.87 -20.44 3.61
N LEU A 364 -12.71 -19.18 3.21
CA LEU A 364 -12.37 -18.07 4.08
C LEU A 364 -13.57 -17.13 4.18
N LEU A 365 -14.01 -16.89 5.42
CA LEU A 365 -15.02 -15.90 5.75
C LEU A 365 -14.34 -14.68 6.35
N PHE A 366 -14.25 -13.62 5.58
CA PHE A 366 -13.74 -12.33 6.01
C PHE A 366 -14.88 -11.45 6.52
N VAL A 367 -14.69 -10.80 7.67
CA VAL A 367 -15.68 -9.92 8.29
C VAL A 367 -15.00 -8.64 8.77
N GLU A 368 -15.51 -7.49 8.35
CA GLU A 368 -15.10 -6.16 8.80
C GLU A 368 -16.29 -5.33 9.28
N ALA A 369 -16.07 -4.41 10.22
CA ALA A 369 -17.10 -3.49 10.67
C ALA A 369 -17.05 -2.19 9.86
N LEU A 370 -18.15 -1.82 9.21
CA LEU A 370 -18.29 -0.59 8.43
C LEU A 370 -18.73 0.58 9.33
N HIS A 371 -18.54 1.81 8.85
CA HIS A 371 -19.04 3.01 9.55
C HIS A 371 -20.56 3.06 9.61
N ASP A 372 -21.25 2.74 8.52
CA ASP A 372 -22.71 2.69 8.49
C ASP A 372 -23.20 1.38 9.14
N ARG A 373 -23.53 1.48 10.43
CA ARG A 373 -24.02 0.37 11.26
C ARG A 373 -25.41 -0.13 10.89
N LYS A 374 -26.09 0.50 9.93
CA LYS A 374 -27.44 0.09 9.46
C LYS A 374 -27.42 -0.41 8.02
N MET A 375 -26.27 -0.34 7.35
CA MET A 375 -26.15 -0.73 5.96
C MET A 375 -26.38 -2.24 5.81
N THR A 376 -27.27 -2.63 4.90
CA THR A 376 -27.52 -4.01 4.53
C THR A 376 -27.73 -4.07 3.02
N THR A 377 -27.02 -4.96 2.34
CA THR A 377 -27.09 -5.11 0.88
C THR A 377 -27.51 -6.53 0.50
N SER A 378 -27.84 -6.74 -0.78
CA SER A 378 -27.99 -8.08 -1.34
C SER A 378 -26.63 -8.78 -1.49
N LEU A 379 -26.65 -10.11 -1.48
CA LEU A 379 -25.50 -10.95 -1.82
C LEU A 379 -25.08 -10.73 -3.28
N GLN A 380 -23.80 -10.49 -3.54
CA GLN A 380 -23.25 -10.31 -4.88
C GLN A 380 -22.05 -11.21 -5.11
N LYS A 381 -21.83 -11.64 -6.36
CA LYS A 381 -20.61 -12.36 -6.74
C LYS A 381 -19.41 -11.42 -6.69
N MET A 382 -18.30 -11.90 -6.16
CA MET A 382 -17.01 -11.23 -6.27
C MET A 382 -16.47 -11.33 -7.71
N ARG A 383 -15.65 -10.36 -8.08
CA ARG A 383 -15.02 -10.18 -9.40
C ARG A 383 -13.63 -10.78 -9.46
N GLN A 384 -12.88 -10.77 -8.36
CA GLN A 384 -11.45 -11.13 -8.35
C GLN A 384 -11.14 -12.53 -7.80
N VAL A 385 -11.91 -13.00 -6.83
CA VAL A 385 -11.74 -14.31 -6.17
C VAL A 385 -13.06 -15.08 -6.27
N PRO A 386 -13.05 -16.42 -6.43
CA PRO A 386 -14.26 -17.22 -6.34
C PRO A 386 -14.96 -16.98 -5.00
N GLY A 387 -16.10 -16.29 -5.02
CA GLY A 387 -16.69 -15.84 -3.77
C GLY A 387 -17.92 -14.95 -3.90
N TYR A 388 -18.46 -14.61 -2.73
CA TYR A 388 -19.61 -13.73 -2.56
C TYR A 388 -19.32 -12.66 -1.51
N VAL A 389 -19.84 -11.46 -1.75
CA VAL A 389 -19.69 -10.30 -0.88
C VAL A 389 -21.06 -9.68 -0.59
N TRP A 390 -21.27 -9.24 0.64
CA TRP A 390 -22.47 -8.52 1.07
C TRP A 390 -22.20 -7.66 2.30
N VAL A 391 -23.13 -6.76 2.60
CA VAL A 391 -23.20 -6.10 3.91
C VAL A 391 -24.43 -6.58 4.64
N GLN A 392 -24.30 -6.85 5.94
CA GLN A 392 -25.42 -7.11 6.83
C GLN A 392 -25.23 -6.36 8.13
N ASP A 393 -26.20 -5.49 8.44
CA ASP A 393 -26.24 -4.70 9.67
C ASP A 393 -24.95 -3.92 9.92
N GLY A 394 -24.30 -3.44 8.86
CA GLY A 394 -23.02 -2.73 8.89
C GLY A 394 -21.77 -3.62 9.07
N LEU A 395 -21.88 -4.93 8.89
CA LEU A 395 -20.73 -5.83 8.70
C LEU A 395 -20.51 -6.05 7.21
N GLY A 396 -19.33 -5.67 6.72
CA GLY A 396 -18.86 -6.08 5.40
C GLY A 396 -18.38 -7.52 5.46
N ILE A 397 -18.98 -8.42 4.68
CA ILE A 397 -18.72 -9.85 4.74
C ILE A 397 -18.36 -10.35 3.35
N SER A 398 -17.27 -11.11 3.27
CA SER A 398 -16.84 -11.79 2.04
C SER A 398 -16.54 -13.25 2.31
N MET A 399 -17.20 -14.15 1.56
CA MET A 399 -16.91 -15.57 1.53
C MET A 399 -16.09 -15.88 0.28
N MET A 400 -14.90 -16.44 0.46
CA MET A 400 -13.93 -16.69 -0.59
C MET A 400 -13.48 -18.14 -0.58
N ALA A 401 -13.22 -18.71 -1.75
CA ALA A 401 -12.68 -20.04 -1.94
C ALA A 401 -11.45 -19.99 -2.85
N ASP A 402 -10.55 -20.97 -2.69
CA ASP A 402 -9.36 -21.10 -3.56
C ASP A 402 -9.74 -21.47 -4.99
N GLU A 403 -10.82 -22.21 -5.18
CA GLU A 403 -11.33 -22.68 -6.47
C GLU A 403 -12.86 -22.51 -6.54
N PRO A 404 -13.46 -22.46 -7.74
CA PRO A 404 -14.91 -22.42 -7.89
C PRO A 404 -15.60 -23.65 -7.25
N ILE A 405 -16.40 -23.41 -6.20
CA ILE A 405 -17.21 -24.44 -5.54
C ILE A 405 -18.65 -24.34 -6.05
N ALA A 406 -19.19 -25.46 -6.54
CA ALA A 406 -20.50 -25.48 -7.23
C ALA A 406 -21.69 -24.99 -6.38
N HIS A 407 -21.60 -25.12 -5.06
CA HIS A 407 -22.67 -24.78 -4.09
C HIS A 407 -22.31 -23.57 -3.21
N LEU A 408 -21.30 -22.78 -3.62
CA LEU A 408 -20.81 -21.64 -2.83
C LEU A 408 -21.87 -20.55 -2.65
N ASP A 409 -22.81 -20.43 -3.59
CA ASP A 409 -23.88 -19.44 -3.52
C ASP A 409 -24.92 -19.78 -2.45
N ASP A 410 -25.31 -21.05 -2.38
CA ASP A 410 -26.21 -21.56 -1.34
C ASP A 410 -25.55 -21.53 0.02
N LEU A 411 -24.25 -21.84 0.09
CA LEU A 411 -23.48 -21.72 1.32
C LEU A 411 -23.38 -20.27 1.80
N ALA A 412 -23.17 -19.31 0.89
CA ALA A 412 -23.10 -17.89 1.24
C ALA A 412 -24.46 -17.35 1.71
N LYS A 413 -25.58 -17.78 1.09
CA LYS A 413 -26.94 -17.48 1.58
C LYS A 413 -27.18 -18.07 2.98
N HIS A 414 -26.85 -19.35 3.17
CA HIS A 414 -27.01 -20.00 4.46
C HIS A 414 -26.19 -19.32 5.57
N THR A 415 -24.96 -18.94 5.25
CA THR A 415 -24.07 -18.22 6.17
C THR A 415 -24.65 -16.87 6.56
N ARG A 416 -25.19 -16.12 5.60
CA ARG A 416 -25.87 -14.85 5.83
C ARG A 416 -27.06 -15.02 6.80
N ASP A 417 -27.87 -16.04 6.59
CA ASP A 417 -29.03 -16.34 7.45
C ASP A 417 -28.60 -16.69 8.88
N LEU A 418 -27.59 -17.55 9.03
CA LEU A 418 -27.01 -17.89 10.35
C LEU A 418 -26.48 -16.67 11.09
N MET A 419 -25.82 -15.74 10.38
CA MET A 419 -25.33 -14.51 10.98
C MET A 419 -26.48 -13.58 11.42
N ALA A 420 -27.61 -13.60 10.71
CA ALA A 420 -28.80 -12.83 11.11
C ALA A 420 -29.46 -13.42 12.37
N GLU A 421 -29.60 -14.75 12.43
CA GLU A 421 -30.17 -15.45 13.59
C GLU A 421 -29.32 -15.28 14.86
N ALA A 422 -28.00 -15.17 14.71
CA ALA A 422 -27.06 -14.95 15.80
C ALA A 422 -27.11 -13.52 16.40
N GLY A 423 -27.87 -12.60 15.80
CA GLY A 423 -28.01 -11.21 16.26
C GLY A 423 -26.72 -10.39 16.11
N LEU A 424 -25.93 -10.67 15.07
CA LEU A 424 -24.65 -10.04 14.76
C LEU A 424 -24.80 -8.78 13.90
#